data_AF-A0AA38GG88-F1
#
_entry.id   AF-A0AA38GG88-F1
#
_cell.length_a   1.000
_cell.length_b   1.000
_cell.length_c   1.000
_cell.angle_alpha   90.00
_cell.angle_beta   90.00
_cell.angle_gamma   90.00
#
_symmetry.space_group_name_H-M   'P 1'
#
loop_
_entity.id
_entity.type
_entity.pdbx_description
1 polymer ?
#
loop_
_entity_poly.entity_id
_entity_poly.type
_entity_poly.pdbx_seq_one_letter_code
_entity_poly.pdbx_strand_id
1 'polypeptide(L)'
;FWNQGGIRKGSYHTIANVNDTCMGFRILRLHGYSVSSEVIKNFKDEKGEFFSFADKTHREAEDMLSLYKCSQIAFPGETIMKEVEYVLKYGFHRSLPRLETRFYIEHLGIANDAWSTKTTYRFSCITFIELAKLDFNVVQTIHQKELQH
;
A
#
# COMPACT_ATOMS: atom_id res chain seq x y z
N PHE A 1 -13.09 6.14 -11.90
CA PHE A 1 -13.08 6.60 -10.49
C PHE A 1 -11.77 7.29 -10.07
N TRP A 2 -10.64 7.11 -10.78
CA TRP A 2 -9.45 7.95 -10.57
C TRP A 2 -9.77 9.43 -10.83
N ASN A 3 -9.32 10.31 -9.93
CA ASN A 3 -9.43 11.76 -10.08
C ASN A 3 -8.30 12.45 -9.30
N GLN A 4 -8.07 13.74 -9.54
CA GLN A 4 -6.98 14.51 -8.89
C GLN A 4 -7.17 14.71 -7.38
N GLY A 5 -8.36 14.42 -6.85
CA GLY A 5 -8.68 14.41 -5.41
C GLY A 5 -8.47 13.04 -4.73
N GLY A 6 -8.01 12.02 -5.45
CA GLY A 6 -7.78 10.67 -4.92
C GLY A 6 -8.94 9.70 -5.08
N ILE A 7 -8.73 8.45 -4.66
CA ILE A 7 -9.72 7.38 -4.70
C ILE A 7 -10.49 7.33 -3.37
N ARG A 8 -11.81 7.18 -3.48
CA ARG A 8 -12.73 6.97 -2.35
C ARG A 8 -13.10 5.49 -2.25
N LYS A 9 -13.22 4.97 -1.03
CA LYS A 9 -13.68 3.60 -0.78
C LYS A 9 -15.19 3.50 -1.05
N GLY A 10 -15.58 3.09 -2.25
CA GLY A 10 -16.99 2.93 -2.62
C GLY A 10 -17.81 4.25 -2.63
N SER A 11 -19.13 4.14 -2.82
CA SER A 11 -20.04 5.29 -2.94
C SER A 11 -20.41 5.98 -1.62
N TYR A 12 -20.09 5.37 -0.47
CA TYR A 12 -20.52 5.83 0.86
C TYR A 12 -19.49 6.69 1.58
N HIS A 13 -18.20 6.58 1.24
CA HIS A 13 -17.17 7.44 1.81
C HIS A 13 -17.02 8.71 0.98
N THR A 14 -17.29 9.86 1.60
CA THR A 14 -17.19 11.19 0.97
C THR A 14 -15.75 11.65 0.79
N ILE A 15 -14.81 11.08 1.56
CA ILE A 15 -13.42 11.49 1.65
C ILE A 15 -12.51 10.41 1.03
N ALA A 16 -11.48 10.84 0.33
CA ALA A 16 -10.47 9.93 -0.23
C ALA A 16 -9.56 9.35 0.86
N ASN A 17 -9.14 8.11 0.69
CA ASN A 17 -8.17 7.44 1.55
C ASN A 17 -6.82 7.28 0.83
N VAL A 18 -5.73 7.45 1.57
CA VAL A 18 -4.37 7.45 1.00
C VAL A 18 -3.95 6.06 0.52
N ASN A 19 -4.37 4.98 1.19
CA ASN A 19 -4.03 3.61 0.81
C ASN A 19 -4.68 3.25 -0.53
N ASP A 20 -5.99 3.46 -0.67
CA ASP A 20 -6.71 3.23 -1.93
C ASP A 20 -6.12 4.07 -3.07
N THR A 21 -5.82 5.34 -2.79
CA THR A 21 -5.23 6.25 -3.77
C THR A 21 -3.84 5.81 -4.18
N CYS A 22 -2.98 5.41 -3.23
CA CYS A 22 -1.63 4.93 -3.52
C CYS A 22 -1.64 3.60 -4.26
N MET A 23 -2.51 2.66 -3.88
CA MET A 23 -2.67 1.39 -4.59
C MET A 23 -3.10 1.62 -6.04
N GLY A 24 -4.16 2.43 -6.25
CA GLY A 24 -4.62 2.76 -7.59
C GLY A 24 -3.56 3.48 -8.41
N PHE A 25 -2.87 4.46 -7.82
CA PHE A 25 -1.76 5.15 -8.44
C PHE A 25 -0.65 4.19 -8.90
N ARG A 26 -0.22 3.28 -8.01
CA ARG A 26 0.84 2.32 -8.31
C ARG A 26 0.45 1.39 -9.44
N ILE A 27 -0.77 0.84 -9.39
CA ILE A 27 -1.27 -0.06 -10.44
C ILE A 27 -1.34 0.68 -11.78
N LEU A 28 -1.94 1.87 -11.82
CA LEU A 28 -2.07 2.66 -13.04
C LEU A 28 -0.70 3.00 -13.64
N ARG A 29 0.23 3.49 -12.82
CA ARG A 29 1.57 3.88 -13.27
C ARG A 29 2.37 2.67 -13.80
N LEU A 30 2.36 1.55 -13.07
CA LEU A 30 3.10 0.34 -13.47
C LEU A 30 2.55 -0.29 -14.77
N HIS A 31 1.29 -0.03 -15.12
CA HIS A 31 0.67 -0.51 -16.35
C HIS A 31 0.62 0.55 -17.46
N GLY A 32 1.43 1.61 -17.35
CA GLY A 32 1.64 2.59 -18.42
C GLY A 32 0.63 3.73 -18.50
N TYR A 33 -0.26 3.89 -17.52
CA TYR A 33 -1.16 5.04 -17.45
C TYR A 33 -0.46 6.27 -16.88
N SER A 34 -0.66 7.42 -17.53
CA SER A 34 -0.15 8.70 -17.04
C SER A 34 -0.97 9.19 -15.84
N VAL A 35 -0.42 9.01 -14.64
CA VAL A 35 -0.99 9.51 -13.38
C VAL A 35 -0.03 10.47 -12.69
N SER A 36 -0.55 11.60 -12.23
CA SER A 36 0.22 12.63 -11.53
C SER A 36 0.40 12.28 -10.06
N SER A 37 1.62 12.42 -9.54
CA SER A 37 1.95 12.27 -8.11
C SER A 37 1.35 13.39 -7.25
N GLU A 38 0.89 14.48 -7.85
CA GLU A 38 0.27 15.62 -7.17
C GLU A 38 -0.97 15.24 -6.35
N VAL A 39 -1.64 14.14 -6.70
CA VAL A 39 -2.76 13.57 -5.94
C VAL A 39 -2.39 13.28 -4.47
N ILE A 40 -1.11 13.05 -4.18
CA ILE A 40 -0.60 12.78 -2.84
C ILE A 40 -0.67 14.03 -1.95
N LYS A 41 -0.61 15.24 -2.54
CA LYS A 41 -0.70 16.50 -1.78
C LYS A 41 -2.01 16.65 -1.02
N ASN A 42 -3.08 15.98 -1.47
CA ASN A 42 -4.37 15.99 -0.78
C ASN A 42 -4.29 15.43 0.65
N PHE A 43 -3.31 14.56 0.90
CA PHE A 43 -3.09 13.89 2.19
C PHE A 43 -2.03 14.57 3.04
N LYS A 44 -1.52 15.72 2.60
CA LYS A 44 -0.46 16.47 3.27
C LYS A 44 -1.03 17.75 3.89
N ASP A 45 -0.63 18.07 5.11
CA ASP A 45 -0.96 19.35 5.73
C ASP A 45 0.03 20.47 5.38
N GLU A 46 -0.20 21.66 5.92
CA GLU A 46 0.66 22.83 5.74
C GLU A 46 2.03 22.67 6.44
N LYS A 47 2.13 21.80 7.45
CA LYS A 47 3.35 21.56 8.23
C LYS A 47 4.28 20.52 7.61
N GLY A 48 3.85 19.79 6.58
CA GLY A 48 4.63 18.73 5.96
C GLY A 48 4.21 17.31 6.33
N GLU A 49 3.17 17.17 7.15
CA GLU A 49 2.72 15.93 7.74
C GLU A 49 1.69 15.22 6.85
N PHE A 50 1.83 13.90 6.72
CA PHE A 50 0.92 13.06 5.92
C PHE A 50 -0.15 12.36 6.77
N PHE A 51 -1.34 12.16 6.20
CA PHE A 51 -2.51 11.62 6.87
C PHE A 51 -3.19 10.51 6.06
N SER A 52 -3.96 9.67 6.75
CA SER A 52 -4.74 8.57 6.18
C SER A 52 -5.85 9.05 5.24
N PHE A 53 -6.46 10.19 5.56
CA PHE A 53 -7.61 10.75 4.87
C PHE A 53 -7.37 12.22 4.50
N ALA A 54 -8.03 12.70 3.45
CA ALA A 54 -7.84 14.06 2.93
C ALA A 54 -8.32 15.18 3.88
N ASP A 55 -9.13 14.84 4.89
CA ASP A 55 -9.56 15.73 5.98
C ASP A 55 -8.47 15.93 7.06
N LYS A 56 -7.38 15.17 7.00
CA LYS A 56 -6.18 15.29 7.84
C LYS A 56 -6.45 15.06 9.33
N THR A 57 -7.34 14.12 9.63
CA THR A 57 -7.78 13.82 11.02
C THR A 57 -7.02 12.64 11.64
N HIS A 58 -6.72 11.62 10.86
CA HIS A 58 -6.16 10.36 11.33
C HIS A 58 -4.88 9.96 10.59
N ARG A 59 -4.00 9.23 11.28
CA ARG A 59 -2.78 8.64 10.72
C ARG A 59 -2.66 7.20 11.19
N GLU A 60 -2.70 6.28 10.23
CA GLU A 60 -2.51 4.84 10.46
C GLU A 60 -1.17 4.37 9.89
N ALA A 61 -0.51 3.43 10.57
CA ALA A 61 0.81 2.94 10.14
C ALA A 61 0.75 2.21 8.79
N GLU A 62 -0.34 1.48 8.52
CA GLU A 62 -0.55 0.78 7.24
C GLU A 62 -0.67 1.77 6.06
N ASP A 63 -1.41 2.85 6.27
CA ASP A 63 -1.60 3.92 5.29
C ASP A 63 -0.29 4.65 4.98
N MET A 64 0.52 4.94 6.00
CA MET A 64 1.85 5.53 5.82
C MET A 64 2.79 4.55 5.10
N LEU A 65 2.72 3.26 5.40
CA LEU A 65 3.50 2.24 4.70
C LEU A 65 3.12 2.17 3.21
N SER A 66 1.83 2.22 2.88
CA SER A 66 1.35 2.28 1.50
C SER A 66 1.84 3.54 0.77
N LEU A 67 1.84 4.68 1.47
CA LEU A 67 2.36 5.95 0.95
C LEU A 67 3.88 5.88 0.68
N TYR A 68 4.66 5.30 1.59
CA TYR A 68 6.10 5.04 1.37
C TYR A 68 6.33 4.17 0.13
N LYS A 69 5.59 3.08 -0.04
CA LYS A 69 5.70 2.23 -1.24
C LYS A 69 5.29 2.95 -2.53
N CYS A 70 4.38 3.92 -2.44
CA CYS A 70 3.99 4.77 -3.55
C CYS A 70 5.15 5.64 -4.03
N SER A 71 5.97 6.16 -3.11
CA SER A 71 7.14 6.97 -3.43
C SER A 71 8.25 6.22 -4.17
N GLN A 72 8.32 4.88 -4.04
CA GLN A 72 9.37 4.07 -4.67
C GLN A 72 9.25 3.97 -6.20
N ILE A 73 8.10 4.35 -6.78
CA ILE A 73 7.87 4.37 -8.23
C ILE A 73 7.85 5.81 -8.79
N ALA A 74 8.56 6.71 -8.13
CA ALA A 74 8.68 8.11 -8.52
C ALA A 74 9.46 8.27 -9.83
N PHE A 75 9.03 9.22 -10.66
CA PHE A 75 9.82 9.69 -11.79
C PHE A 75 10.75 10.84 -11.37
N PRO A 76 11.89 11.03 -12.07
CA PRO A 76 12.74 12.20 -11.86
C PRO A 76 11.94 13.50 -11.97
N GLY A 77 12.06 14.37 -10.97
CA GLY A 77 11.36 15.66 -10.92
C GLY A 77 10.12 15.69 -10.02
N GLU A 78 9.61 14.54 -9.58
CA GLU A 78 8.47 14.48 -8.66
C GLU A 78 8.88 14.80 -7.22
N THR A 79 8.76 16.08 -6.84
CA THR A 79 9.20 16.58 -5.53
C THR A 79 8.40 16.01 -4.37
N ILE A 80 7.08 15.87 -4.52
CA ILE A 80 6.20 15.30 -3.47
C ILE A 80 6.59 13.86 -3.14
N MET A 81 7.02 13.08 -4.12
CA MET A 81 7.44 11.69 -3.89
C MET A 81 8.75 11.62 -3.11
N LYS A 82 9.71 12.48 -3.44
CA LYS A 82 10.97 12.58 -2.69
C LYS A 82 10.74 13.02 -1.25
N GLU A 83 9.77 13.90 -1.03
CA GLU A 83 9.40 14.33 0.31
C GLU A 83 8.77 13.20 1.12
N VAL A 84 7.84 12.44 0.53
CA VAL A 84 7.29 11.22 1.14
C VAL A 84 8.41 10.24 1.49
N GLU A 85 9.31 9.98 0.54
CA GLU A 85 10.44 9.09 0.77
C GLU A 85 11.28 9.62 1.92
N TYR A 86 11.65 10.90 1.94
CA TYR A 86 12.45 11.49 3.00
C TYR A 86 11.76 11.36 4.38
N VAL A 87 10.51 11.81 4.50
CA VAL A 87 9.76 11.81 5.76
C VAL A 87 9.58 10.39 6.31
N LEU A 88 9.24 9.43 5.44
CA LEU A 88 8.92 8.07 5.87
C LEU A 88 10.12 7.13 5.91
N LYS A 89 11.17 7.33 5.10
CA LYS A 89 12.39 6.51 5.12
C LYS A 89 13.17 6.69 6.41
N TYR A 90 13.22 7.90 6.94
CA TYR A 90 13.89 8.20 8.22
C TYR A 90 12.96 8.02 9.43
N GLY A 91 11.65 7.87 9.21
CA GLY A 91 10.66 7.56 10.26
C GLY A 91 10.31 6.06 10.39
N PHE A 92 10.39 5.28 9.30
CA PHE A 92 9.98 3.88 9.22
C PHE A 92 11.07 3.07 8.50
N HIS A 93 12.01 2.52 9.28
CA HIS A 93 13.05 1.65 8.75
C HIS A 93 12.55 0.21 8.56
N ARG A 94 12.83 -0.34 7.36
CA ARG A 94 12.78 -1.76 6.93
C ARG A 94 11.43 -2.32 6.49
N SER A 95 11.21 -2.35 5.17
CA SER A 95 10.58 -3.54 4.56
C SER A 95 11.58 -4.18 3.59
N LEU A 96 11.93 -5.44 3.86
CA LEU A 96 12.58 -6.32 2.89
C LEU A 96 11.47 -7.02 2.10
N PRO A 97 11.53 -7.13 0.77
CA PRO A 97 10.44 -7.71 -0.03
C PRO A 97 9.96 -9.07 0.51
N ARG A 98 10.89 -9.94 0.94
CA ARG A 98 10.56 -11.25 1.53
C ARG A 98 9.91 -11.18 2.90
N LEU A 99 10.39 -10.27 3.75
CA LEU A 99 9.80 -10.06 5.08
C LEU A 99 8.40 -9.44 4.96
N GLU A 100 8.22 -8.56 3.96
CA GLU A 100 6.96 -7.91 3.65
C GLU A 100 5.93 -8.91 3.09
N THR A 101 6.29 -9.74 2.11
CA THR A 101 5.42 -10.81 1.61
C THR A 101 4.99 -11.75 2.73
N ARG A 102 5.93 -12.14 3.62
CA ARG A 102 5.62 -12.99 4.77
C ARG A 102 4.64 -12.31 5.74
N PHE A 103 4.90 -11.04 6.08
CA PHE A 103 4.02 -10.25 6.94
C PHE A 103 2.59 -10.16 6.38
N TYR A 104 2.44 -9.90 5.06
CA TYR A 104 1.14 -9.86 4.41
C TYR A 104 0.44 -11.22 4.40
N ILE A 105 1.15 -12.32 4.12
CA ILE A 105 0.56 -13.68 4.17
C ILE A 105 0.03 -14.00 5.58
N GLU A 106 0.77 -13.59 6.62
CA GLU A 106 0.38 -13.78 8.02
C GLU A 106 -0.81 -12.90 8.41
N HIS A 107 -0.81 -11.60 8.08
CA HIS A 107 -1.85 -10.65 8.48
C HIS A 107 -3.14 -10.74 7.63
N LEU A 108 -3.03 -11.01 6.33
CA LEU A 108 -4.21 -11.29 5.49
C LEU A 108 -4.88 -12.61 5.89
N GLY A 109 -4.12 -13.55 6.46
CA GLY A 109 -4.66 -14.78 7.06
C GLY A 109 -5.50 -14.51 8.32
N ILE A 110 -5.13 -13.52 9.13
CA ILE A 110 -5.85 -13.11 10.35
C ILE A 110 -7.07 -12.23 10.02
N ALA A 111 -6.99 -11.45 8.95
CA ALA A 111 -8.07 -10.58 8.50
C ALA A 111 -9.40 -11.35 8.32
N ASN A 112 -9.34 -12.63 7.95
CA ASN A 112 -10.53 -13.49 7.81
C ASN A 112 -11.44 -13.55 9.04
N ASP A 113 -10.95 -13.22 10.25
CA ASP A 113 -11.76 -13.24 11.48
C ASP A 113 -12.31 -11.86 11.90
N ALA A 114 -11.75 -10.74 11.42
CA ALA A 114 -12.01 -9.42 12.02
C ALA A 114 -12.72 -8.37 11.14
N TRP A 115 -12.66 -8.43 9.79
CA TRP A 115 -13.40 -7.49 8.93
C TRP A 115 -14.81 -7.97 8.56
N SER A 116 -15.43 -8.80 9.40
CA SER A 116 -16.83 -9.22 9.36
C SER A 116 -17.81 -8.07 9.56
N THR A 117 -17.73 -7.02 8.74
CA THR A 117 -18.75 -5.99 8.60
C THR A 117 -19.76 -6.45 7.57
N LYS A 118 -20.71 -7.27 8.05
CA LYS A 118 -22.14 -7.19 7.75
C LYS A 118 -22.57 -6.92 6.29
N THR A 119 -22.05 -7.64 5.29
CA THR A 119 -22.83 -8.08 4.11
C THR A 119 -22.03 -9.08 3.27
N THR A 120 -22.75 -10.05 2.73
CA THR A 120 -22.26 -11.20 1.95
C THR A 120 -21.53 -10.77 0.67
N TYR A 121 -20.23 -10.52 0.76
CA TYR A 121 -19.33 -10.55 -0.40
C TYR A 121 -18.02 -11.22 0.00
N ARG A 122 -18.08 -12.54 0.09
CA ARG A 122 -16.91 -13.41 0.28
C ARG A 122 -16.17 -13.49 -1.07
N PHE A 123 -15.49 -12.41 -1.45
CA PHE A 123 -14.66 -12.40 -2.65
C PHE A 123 -13.51 -13.41 -2.50
N SER A 124 -12.99 -13.87 -3.64
CA SER A 124 -11.98 -14.91 -3.91
C SER A 124 -10.64 -14.83 -3.15
N CYS A 125 -10.55 -14.23 -1.96
CA CYS A 125 -9.29 -13.94 -1.26
C CYS A 125 -8.59 -15.20 -0.73
N ILE A 126 -9.34 -16.27 -0.42
CA ILE A 126 -8.78 -17.51 0.17
C ILE A 126 -7.84 -18.22 -0.80
N THR A 127 -8.25 -18.36 -2.07
CA THR A 127 -7.44 -19.04 -3.10
C THR A 127 -6.15 -18.28 -3.39
N PHE A 128 -6.17 -16.94 -3.36
CA PHE A 128 -4.96 -16.12 -3.51
C PHE A 128 -4.00 -16.26 -2.31
N ILE A 129 -4.51 -16.40 -1.08
CA ILE A 129 -3.68 -16.62 0.12
C ILE A 129 -3.02 -18.00 0.07
N GLU A 130 -3.76 -19.04 -0.31
CA GLU A 130 -3.22 -20.40 -0.46
C GLU A 130 -2.13 -20.45 -1.53
N LEU A 131 -2.36 -19.82 -2.68
CA LEU A 131 -1.37 -19.72 -3.74
C LEU A 131 -0.11 -18.96 -3.27
N ALA A 132 -0.29 -17.82 -2.58
CA ALA A 132 0.83 -17.03 -2.06
C ALA A 132 1.67 -17.80 -1.04
N LYS A 133 1.03 -18.60 -0.16
CA LYS A 133 1.73 -19.48 0.79
C LYS A 133 2.56 -20.54 0.07
N LEU A 134 2.00 -21.16 -0.96
CA LEU A 134 2.67 -22.23 -1.71
C LEU A 134 3.88 -21.68 -2.48
N ASP A 135 3.71 -20.57 -3.20
CA ASP A 135 4.80 -19.90 -3.92
C ASP A 135 5.93 -19.46 -2.97
N PHE A 136 5.57 -18.86 -1.82
CA PHE A 136 6.57 -18.45 -0.82
C PHE A 136 7.41 -19.63 -0.34
N ASN A 137 6.78 -20.77 -0.04
CA ASN A 137 7.45 -21.97 0.44
C ASN A 137 8.40 -22.57 -0.60
N VAL A 138 7.98 -22.63 -1.88
CA VAL A 138 8.82 -23.13 -2.98
C VAL A 138 10.13 -22.35 -3.06
N VAL A 139 10.05 -21.01 -3.08
CA VAL A 139 11.27 -20.21 -3.21
C VAL A 139 12.10 -20.21 -1.92
N GLN A 140 11.47 -20.33 -0.75
CA GLN A 140 12.20 -20.51 0.52
C GLN A 140 13.07 -21.77 0.50
N THR A 141 12.56 -22.89 -0.04
CA THR A 141 13.35 -24.14 -0.15
C THR A 141 14.55 -23.98 -1.08
N ILE A 142 14.44 -23.18 -2.14
CA ILE A 142 15.57 -22.88 -3.04
C ILE A 142 16.65 -22.09 -2.29
N HIS A 143 16.28 -20.99 -1.62
CA HIS A 143 17.23 -20.20 -0.84
C HIS A 143 17.91 -21.02 0.27
N GLN A 144 17.18 -21.94 0.91
CA GLN A 144 17.76 -22.82 1.93
C GLN A 144 18.84 -23.75 1.36
N LYS A 145 18.67 -24.24 0.13
CA LYS A 145 19.68 -25.05 -0.56
C LYS A 145 20.90 -24.21 -0.93
N GLU A 146 20.69 -22.98 -1.44
CA GLU A 146 21.77 -22.06 -1.79
C GLU A 146 22.63 -21.68 -0.58
N LEU A 147 22.04 -21.54 0.62
CA LEU A 147 22.75 -21.24 1.85
C LEU A 147 23.51 -22.43 2.46
N GLN A 148 23.27 -23.65 1.98
CA GLN A 148 23.98 -24.86 2.41
C GLN A 148 25.25 -25.14 1.57
N HIS A 149 25.51 -24.31 0.56
CA HIS A 149 26.73 -24.28 -0.24
C HIS A 149 27.62 -23.10 0.15
#